data_AF-A0A151AXA5-F1
#
_entry.id   AF-A0A151AXA5-F1
#
_cell.length_a   1.000
_cell.length_b   1.000
_cell.length_c   1.000
_cell.angle_alpha   90.00
_cell.angle_beta   90.00
_cell.angle_gamma   90.00
#
_symmetry.space_group_name_H-M   'P 1'
#
loop_
_entity.id
_entity.type
_entity.pdbx_description
1 polymer ?
#
loop_
_entity_poly.entity_id
_entity_poly.type
_entity_poly.pdbx_seq_one_letter_code
_entity_poly.pdbx_strand_id
1 'polypeptide(L)'
;MQLIFYTTVSPEEYCRQGKNFPFPKLDYCPNCRIKVPPQKHGFFDRNAITADFSGRILIRRYYCQYCHTTFSYLPSFCLPHFQYWLE
;
A
#
# COMPACT_ATOMS: atom_id res chain seq x y z
N MET A 1 7.02 3.13 -7.88
CA MET A 1 6.35 1.84 -8.20
C MET A 1 5.28 1.54 -7.17
N GLN A 2 4.11 1.06 -7.59
CA GLN A 2 3.00 0.69 -6.69
C GLN A 2 2.81 -0.83 -6.77
N LEU A 3 2.72 -1.47 -5.61
CA LEU A 3 2.48 -2.90 -5.49
C LEU A 3 1.15 -3.10 -4.78
N ILE A 4 0.35 -4.01 -5.31
CA ILE A 4 -0.96 -4.31 -4.76
C ILE A 4 -0.83 -5.53 -3.86
N PHE A 5 -1.45 -5.46 -2.68
CA PHE A 5 -1.65 -6.62 -1.84
C PHE A 5 -3.14 -6.81 -1.56
N TYR A 6 -3.55 -8.07 -1.50
CA TYR A 6 -4.92 -8.42 -1.15
C TYR A 6 -5.15 -8.26 0.34
N THR A 7 -6.26 -7.65 0.72
CA THR A 7 -6.73 -7.53 2.10
C THR A 7 -8.21 -7.86 2.16
N THR A 8 -8.61 -8.59 3.19
CA THR A 8 -10.02 -8.87 3.51
C THR A 8 -10.61 -7.83 4.47
N VAL A 9 -9.78 -6.93 4.98
CA VAL A 9 -10.17 -5.85 5.89
C VAL A 9 -10.86 -4.72 5.11
N SER A 10 -11.97 -4.19 5.64
CA SER A 10 -12.69 -3.08 5.02
C SER A 10 -11.84 -1.79 4.98
N PRO A 11 -12.12 -0.84 4.08
CA PRO A 11 -11.40 0.44 4.02
C PRO A 11 -11.44 1.22 5.34
N GLU A 12 -12.58 1.21 6.04
CA GLU A 12 -12.75 1.86 7.34
C GLU A 12 -11.83 1.23 8.41
N GLU A 13 -11.86 -0.09 8.55
CA GLU A 13 -11.03 -0.81 9.52
C GLU A 13 -9.54 -0.68 9.18
N TYR A 14 -9.18 -0.71 7.89
CA TYR A 14 -7.82 -0.43 7.43
C TYR A 14 -7.37 0.98 7.87
N CYS A 15 -8.24 1.98 7.67
CA CYS A 15 -7.98 3.36 8.08
C CYS A 15 -7.78 3.46 9.60
N ARG A 16 -8.64 2.80 10.38
CA ARG A 16 -8.56 2.76 11.85
C ARG A 16 -7.26 2.14 12.36
N GLN A 17 -6.80 1.05 11.74
CA GLN A 17 -5.55 0.40 12.11
C GLN A 17 -4.31 1.26 11.78
N GLY A 18 -4.35 2.00 10.67
CA GLY A 18 -3.32 2.95 10.28
C GLY A 18 -1.91 2.35 10.30
N LYS A 19 -1.03 2.84 11.18
CA LYS A 19 0.36 2.36 11.28
C LYS A 19 0.49 0.94 11.83
N ASN A 20 -0.53 0.47 12.55
CA ASN A 20 -0.57 -0.84 13.22
C ASN A 20 -1.11 -1.94 12.29
N PHE A 21 -1.57 -1.59 11.09
CA PHE A 21 -2.01 -2.58 10.11
C PHE A 21 -0.89 -3.60 9.83
N PRO A 22 -1.18 -4.91 9.75
CA PRO A 22 -0.18 -5.96 9.51
C PRO A 22 0.27 -5.98 8.03
N PHE A 23 1.04 -4.98 7.63
CA PHE A 23 1.55 -4.88 6.26
C PHE A 23 2.35 -6.13 5.84
N PRO A 24 2.22 -6.58 4.58
CA PRO A 24 2.97 -7.71 4.07
C PRO A 24 4.48 -7.52 4.26
N LYS A 25 5.15 -8.59 4.71
CA LYS A 25 6.60 -8.67 4.75
C LYS A 25 7.12 -9.11 3.38
N LEU A 26 8.22 -8.50 2.96
CA LEU A 26 8.87 -8.77 1.68
C LEU A 26 10.22 -9.42 1.94
N ASP A 27 10.45 -10.56 1.32
CA ASP A 27 11.73 -11.29 1.46
C ASP A 27 12.75 -10.89 0.39
N TYR A 28 12.30 -10.16 -0.64
CA TYR A 28 13.13 -9.74 -1.76
C TYR A 28 12.69 -8.39 -2.33
N CYS A 29 13.57 -7.73 -3.09
CA CYS A 29 13.22 -6.52 -3.81
C CYS A 29 12.37 -6.84 -5.05
N PRO A 30 11.15 -6.29 -5.18
CA PRO A 30 10.30 -6.52 -6.35
C PRO A 30 10.89 -5.98 -7.66
N ASN A 31 11.76 -4.97 -7.60
CA ASN A 31 12.39 -4.36 -8.78
C ASN A 31 13.65 -5.13 -9.21
N CYS A 32 14.68 -5.22 -8.37
CA CYS A 32 15.97 -5.86 -8.73
C CYS A 32 16.10 -7.32 -8.32
N ARG A 33 15.07 -7.90 -7.69
CA ARG A 33 14.98 -9.33 -7.32
C ARG A 33 16.03 -9.83 -6.31
N ILE A 34 16.83 -8.94 -5.72
CA ILE A 34 17.76 -9.31 -4.65
C ILE A 34 16.99 -9.89 -3.45
N LYS A 35 17.46 -11.03 -2.91
CA LYS A 35 16.86 -11.75 -1.79
C LYS A 35 17.20 -11.12 -0.44
N VAL A 36 17.03 -9.81 -0.35
CA VAL A 36 17.19 -9.03 0.89
C VAL A 36 15.91 -8.21 1.08
N PRO A 37 15.28 -8.27 2.26
CA PRO A 37 14.11 -7.47 2.57
C PRO A 37 14.36 -5.97 2.37
N PRO A 38 13.47 -5.26 1.64
CA PRO A 38 13.56 -3.83 1.52
C PRO A 38 13.27 -3.14 2.86
N GLN A 39 13.91 -2.01 3.11
CA GLN A 39 13.74 -1.26 4.36
C GLN A 39 12.38 -0.56 4.38
N LYS A 40 11.75 -0.49 5.55
CA LYS A 40 10.55 0.34 5.76
C LYS A 40 10.93 1.81 5.59
N HIS A 41 10.20 2.51 4.74
CA HIS A 41 10.51 3.88 4.34
C HIS A 41 9.34 4.82 4.61
N GLY A 42 8.81 4.72 5.84
CA GLY A 42 7.71 5.54 6.32
C GLY A 42 6.36 5.21 5.67
N PHE A 43 5.53 6.24 5.60
CA PHE A 43 4.18 6.20 5.03
C PHE A 43 3.90 7.48 4.26
N PHE A 44 2.84 7.48 3.47
CA PHE A 44 2.18 8.70 3.00
C PHE A 44 0.67 8.53 3.10
N ASP A 45 -0.04 9.64 3.17
CA ASP A 45 -1.49 9.73 3.16
C ASP A 45 -2.05 9.70 1.73
N ARG A 46 -3.12 8.92 1.53
CA ARG A 46 -3.80 8.77 0.24
C ARG A 46 -5.30 8.87 0.45
N ASN A 47 -6.00 9.58 -0.44
CA ASN A 47 -7.47 9.54 -0.47
C ASN A 47 -7.94 8.17 -0.97
N ALA A 48 -8.87 7.56 -0.25
CA ALA A 48 -9.58 6.36 -0.66
C ALA A 48 -11.09 6.62 -0.60
N ILE A 49 -11.75 6.27 -1.70
CA ILE A 49 -13.20 6.38 -1.86
C ILE A 49 -13.68 5.00 -2.32
N THR A 50 -14.59 4.42 -1.56
CA THR A 50 -15.37 3.21 -1.89
C THR A 50 -16.85 3.54 -1.72
N ALA A 51 -17.74 2.59 -1.99
CA ALA A 51 -19.19 2.80 -1.86
C ALA A 51 -19.62 3.17 -0.41
N ASP A 52 -18.88 2.68 0.57
CA ASP A 52 -19.18 2.74 2.01
C ASP A 52 -18.19 3.61 2.81
N PHE A 53 -17.11 4.10 2.19
CA PHE A 53 -16.06 4.84 2.87
C PHE A 53 -15.48 5.96 2.01
N SER A 54 -15.24 7.12 2.62
CA SER A 54 -14.48 8.21 2.02
C SER A 54 -13.57 8.82 3.08
N GLY A 55 -12.26 8.80 2.83
CA GLY A 55 -11.29 9.30 3.80
C GLY A 55 -9.84 9.21 3.36
N ARG A 56 -8.92 9.60 4.26
CA ARG A 56 -7.48 9.46 4.07
C ARG A 56 -6.97 8.22 4.77
N ILE A 57 -6.23 7.39 4.05
CA ILE A 57 -5.59 6.18 4.57
C ILE A 57 -4.07 6.29 4.53
N LEU A 58 -3.38 5.55 5.40
CA LEU A 58 -1.93 5.46 5.38
C LEU A 58 -1.46 4.34 4.44
N ILE A 59 -0.52 4.68 3.56
CA ILE A 59 0.10 3.74 2.64
C ILE A 59 1.55 3.52 3.04
N ARG A 60 1.92 2.26 3.28
CA ARG A 60 3.30 1.87 3.61
C ARG A 60 4.22 2.03 2.41
N ARG A 61 5.40 2.59 2.66
CA ARG A 61 6.50 2.66 1.70
C ARG A 61 7.66 1.77 2.11
N TYR A 62 8.36 1.28 1.10
CA TYR A 62 9.56 0.49 1.22
C TYR A 62 10.64 1.04 0.28
N TYR A 63 11.89 0.89 0.68
CA TYR A 63 13.05 1.35 -0.07
C TYR A 63 14.07 0.22 -0.20
N CYS A 64 14.54 -0.03 -1.42
CA CYS A 64 15.63 -0.96 -1.65
C CYS A 64 16.97 -0.23 -1.59
N GLN A 65 17.85 -0.65 -0.69
CA GLN A 65 19.21 -0.09 -0.54
C GLN A 65 20.17 -0.45 -1.69
N TYR A 66 19.77 -1.33 -2.62
CA TYR A 66 20.62 -1.82 -3.71
C TYR A 66 20.29 -1.17 -5.05
N CYS A 67 19.01 -1.10 -5.42
CA CYS A 67 18.57 -0.45 -6.67
C CYS A 67 17.95 0.93 -6.43
N HIS A 68 18.01 1.43 -5.20
CA HIS A 68 17.52 2.73 -4.76
C HIS A 68 16.05 3.02 -5.11
N THR A 69 15.28 1.97 -5.39
CA THR A 69 13.90 2.10 -5.81
C THR A 69 12.99 2.18 -4.58
N THR A 70 12.13 3.20 -4.56
CA THR A 70 11.04 3.31 -3.59
C THR A 70 9.76 2.73 -4.18
N PHE A 71 9.05 1.93 -3.39
CA PHE A 71 7.74 1.42 -3.76
C PHE A 71 6.75 1.49 -2.60
N SER A 72 5.48 1.63 -2.96
CA SER A 72 4.36 1.69 -2.03
C SER A 72 3.51 0.44 -2.12
N TYR A 73 2.97 0.01 -0.98
CA TYR A 73 2.07 -1.13 -0.89
C TYR A 73 0.64 -0.65 -0.72
N LEU A 74 -0.13 -0.74 -1.81
CA LEU A 74 -1.52 -0.32 -1.89
C LEU A 74 -2.42 -1.53 -1.58
N PRO A 75 -3.44 -1.36 -0.72
CA PRO A 75 -4.44 -2.39 -0.53
C PRO A 75 -5.28 -2.60 -1.81
N SER A 76 -5.85 -3.80 -1.97
CA SER A 76 -6.61 -4.19 -3.16
C SER A 76 -7.86 -3.37 -3.44
N PHE A 77 -8.37 -2.59 -2.47
CA PHE A 77 -9.47 -1.65 -2.72
C PHE A 77 -8.99 -0.30 -3.30
N CYS A 78 -7.68 -0.08 -3.44
CA CYS A 78 -7.09 1.12 -4.03
C CYS A 78 -6.50 0.87 -5.43
N LEU A 79 -7.13 -0.02 -6.23
CA LEU A 79 -6.61 -0.40 -7.55
C LEU A 79 -6.36 0.85 -8.42
N PRO A 80 -5.14 1.00 -8.97
CA PRO A 80 -4.86 2.03 -9.95
C PRO A 80 -5.82 1.91 -11.14
N HIS A 81 -6.27 3.04 -11.67
CA HIS A 81 -7.17 3.11 -12.83
C HIS A 81 -8.58 2.54 -12.62
N PHE A 82 -8.97 2.20 -11.39
CA PHE A 82 -10.37 1.96 -11.08
C PHE A 82 -11.10 3.30 -11.04
N GLN A 83 -11.94 3.57 -12.06
CA GLN A 83 -12.74 4.79 -12.16
C GLN A 83 -14.11 4.52 -11.56
N TYR A 84 -14.44 5.22 -10.48
CA TYR A 84 -15.82 5.31 -10.01
C TYR A 84 -16.53 6.37 -10.84
N TRP A 85 -17.67 6.02 -11.42
CA TRP A 85 -18.61 6.98 -11.98
C TRP A 85 -19.66 7.26 -10.91
N LEU A 86 -19.94 8.54 -10.67
CA LEU A 86 -21.12 8.94 -9.92
C LEU A 86 -22.29 8.81 -10.89
N GLU A 87 -23.28 7.97 -10.55
CA GLU A 87 -24.59 8.00 -11.22
C GLU A 87 -25.32 9.31 -10.88
#